data_AF-A0A395G7Z9-F1
#
_entry.id   AF-A0A395G7Z9-F1
#
_cell.length_a   1.000
_cell.length_b   1.000
_cell.length_c   1.000
_cell.angle_alpha   90.00
_cell.angle_beta   90.00
_cell.angle_gamma   90.00
#
_symmetry.space_group_name_H-M   'P 1'
#
loop_
_entity.id
_entity.type
_entity.pdbx_description
1 polymer ?
#
loop_
_entity_poly.entity_id
_entity_poly.type
_entity_poly.pdbx_seq_one_letter_code
_entity_poly.pdbx_strand_id
1 'polypeptide(L)'
;MVKSRSRQQRDQMIIRTKKNPLLEAILHLFSFLLWIYVIYALLFFISSIIYLPIDIINVVKLILNLRNGDIIDFLQFVGTFTLIITGLLYGWALYNKLRYGRLNRRKYPGPATKESMLALNYIDEKTYDLLQDAKDITFETNPIQDDKVK
;
A
#
# COMPACT_ATOMS: atom_id res chain seq x y z
N MET A 1 -25.99 16.51 5.40
CA MET A 1 -25.49 16.04 4.08
C MET A 1 -23.98 16.14 4.06
N VAL A 2 -23.26 15.03 4.22
CA VAL A 2 -21.79 14.99 4.15
C VAL A 2 -21.39 15.08 2.68
N LYS A 3 -20.93 16.24 2.25
CA LYS A 3 -20.46 16.49 0.88
C LYS A 3 -19.23 15.59 0.64
N SER A 4 -19.28 14.77 -0.40
CA SER A 4 -18.24 13.78 -0.70
C SER A 4 -16.88 14.47 -0.91
N ARG A 5 -15.97 14.33 0.05
CA ARG A 5 -14.59 14.84 0.01
C ARG A 5 -13.79 14.39 -1.24
N SER A 6 -14.22 13.31 -1.90
CA SER A 6 -13.53 12.74 -3.08
C SER A 6 -13.57 13.62 -4.33
N ARG A 7 -14.51 14.57 -4.44
CA ARG A 7 -14.60 15.46 -5.62
C ARG A 7 -13.66 16.66 -5.51
N GLN A 8 -13.50 17.25 -4.32
CA GLN A 8 -12.59 18.40 -4.09
C GLN A 8 -11.11 18.05 -4.21
N GLN A 9 -10.73 16.79 -3.92
CA GLN A 9 -9.33 16.36 -4.02
C GLN A 9 -8.81 16.29 -5.47
N ARG A 10 -9.70 16.14 -6.47
CA ARG A 10 -9.29 16.12 -7.88
C ARG A 10 -8.91 17.49 -8.42
N ASP A 11 -9.53 18.54 -7.90
CA ASP A 11 -9.23 19.93 -8.32
C ASP A 11 -7.95 20.47 -7.68
N GLN A 12 -7.41 19.79 -6.66
CA GLN A 12 -6.15 20.15 -5.99
C GLN A 12 -4.91 19.42 -6.54
N MET A 13 -5.06 18.53 -7.53
CA MET A 13 -3.92 17.90 -8.19
C MET A 13 -3.31 18.90 -9.20
N ILE A 14 -2.20 19.52 -8.80
CA ILE A 14 -1.43 20.52 -9.58
C ILE A 14 -0.86 19.90 -10.87
N ILE A 15 -0.67 18.58 -10.92
CA ILE A 15 -0.17 17.87 -12.09
C ILE A 15 -1.36 17.36 -12.90
N ARG A 16 -1.77 18.12 -13.91
CA ARG A 16 -2.65 17.62 -14.97
C ARG A 16 -1.85 16.68 -15.86
N THR A 17 -1.70 15.43 -15.46
CA THR A 17 -1.13 14.41 -16.35
C THR A 17 -2.06 14.26 -17.54
N LYS A 18 -1.63 14.70 -18.73
CA LYS A 18 -2.33 14.40 -19.98
C LYS A 18 -2.32 12.88 -20.13
N LYS A 19 -3.46 12.24 -19.85
CA LYS A 19 -3.65 10.83 -20.13
C LYS A 19 -3.55 10.62 -21.63
N ASN A 20 -2.63 9.77 -22.05
CA ASN A 20 -2.58 9.34 -23.44
C ASN A 20 -3.66 8.27 -23.64
N PRO A 21 -4.73 8.53 -24.42
CA PRO A 21 -5.83 7.59 -24.59
C PRO A 21 -5.39 6.27 -25.22
N LEU A 22 -4.33 6.30 -26.05
CA LEU A 22 -3.75 5.10 -26.64
C LEU A 22 -3.09 4.23 -25.57
N LEU A 23 -2.33 4.83 -24.65
CA LEU A 23 -1.69 4.10 -23.55
C LEU A 23 -2.73 3.54 -22.58
N GLU A 24 -3.81 4.28 -22.31
CA GLU A 24 -4.92 3.80 -21.49
C GLU A 24 -5.64 2.61 -22.16
N ALA A 25 -5.87 2.66 -23.47
CA ALA A 25 -6.44 1.53 -24.22
C ALA A 25 -5.54 0.29 -24.20
N ILE A 26 -4.22 0.48 -24.37
CA ILE A 26 -3.23 -0.62 -24.28
C ILE A 26 -3.26 -1.25 -22.88
N LEU A 27 -3.27 -0.44 -21.82
CA LEU A 27 -3.35 -0.95 -20.45
C LEU A 27 -4.63 -1.76 -20.22
N HIS A 28 -5.77 -1.29 -20.73
CA HIS A 28 -7.02 -2.03 -20.65
C HIS A 28 -6.97 -3.35 -21.43
N LEU A 29 -6.38 -3.37 -22.62
CA LEU A 29 -6.20 -4.59 -23.41
C LEU A 29 -5.34 -5.61 -22.66
N PHE A 30 -4.19 -5.20 -22.12
CA PHE A 30 -3.34 -6.09 -21.33
C PHE A 30 -4.03 -6.58 -20.05
N SER A 31 -4.77 -5.70 -19.36
CA SER A 31 -5.55 -6.11 -18.21
C SER A 31 -6.61 -7.14 -18.60
N PHE A 32 -7.29 -6.97 -19.73
CA PHE A 32 -8.29 -7.92 -20.24
C PHE A 32 -7.67 -9.28 -20.59
N LEU A 33 -6.52 -9.29 -21.28
CA LEU A 33 -5.78 -10.51 -21.58
C LEU A 33 -5.34 -11.24 -20.30
N LEU A 34 -4.90 -10.49 -19.28
CA LEU A 34 -4.55 -11.05 -17.98
C LEU A 34 -5.78 -11.69 -17.32
N TRP A 35 -6.95 -11.07 -17.41
CA TRP A 35 -8.19 -11.67 -16.89
C TRP A 35 -8.57 -12.95 -17.61
N ILE A 36 -8.44 -13.00 -18.95
CA ILE A 36 -8.66 -14.24 -19.71
C ILE A 36 -7.71 -15.33 -19.21
N TYR A 37 -6.43 -15.01 -19.02
CA TYR A 37 -5.45 -15.95 -18.48
C TYR A 37 -5.82 -16.44 -17.08
N VAL A 38 -6.23 -15.54 -16.19
CA VAL A 38 -6.68 -15.90 -14.82
C VAL A 38 -7.89 -16.82 -14.87
N ILE A 39 -8.89 -16.51 -15.70
CA ILE A 39 -10.08 -17.36 -15.88
C ILE A 39 -9.67 -18.74 -16.40
N TYR A 40 -8.77 -18.79 -17.39
CA TYR A 40 -8.24 -20.05 -17.91
C TYR A 40 -7.56 -20.88 -16.82
N ALA A 41 -6.69 -20.25 -16.02
CA ALA A 41 -6.02 -20.92 -14.90
C ALA A 41 -7.04 -21.42 -13.86
N LEU A 42 -8.07 -20.65 -13.53
CA LEU A 42 -9.14 -21.09 -12.62
C LEU A 42 -9.88 -22.31 -13.19
N LEU A 43 -10.24 -22.29 -14.47
CA LEU A 43 -10.88 -23.44 -15.13
C LEU A 43 -9.97 -24.66 -15.14
N PHE A 44 -8.66 -24.49 -15.31
CA PHE A 44 -7.67 -25.57 -15.22
C PHE A 44 -7.76 -26.30 -13.87
N PHE A 45 -7.76 -25.56 -12.75
CA PHE A 45 -7.90 -26.15 -11.42
C PHE A 45 -9.30 -26.73 -11.17
N ILE A 46 -10.36 -25.98 -11.49
CA ILE A 46 -11.76 -26.42 -11.28
C ILE A 46 -12.06 -27.71 -12.06
N SER A 47 -11.63 -27.79 -13.32
CA SER A 47 -11.81 -28.98 -14.16
C SER A 47 -11.15 -30.22 -13.55
N SER A 48 -10.05 -30.03 -12.82
CA SER A 48 -9.30 -31.12 -12.18
C SER A 48 -9.99 -31.60 -10.91
N ILE A 49 -10.63 -30.69 -10.15
CA ILE A 49 -11.40 -31.02 -8.93
C ILE A 49 -12.70 -31.75 -9.28
N ILE A 50 -13.44 -31.26 -10.28
CA ILE A 50 -14.78 -31.76 -10.64
C ILE A 50 -14.71 -32.83 -11.74
N TYR A 51 -13.51 -33.18 -12.21
CA TYR A 51 -13.30 -34.12 -13.33
C TYR A 51 -14.05 -33.71 -14.60
N LEU A 52 -14.10 -32.40 -14.88
CA LEU A 52 -14.82 -31.86 -16.04
C LEU A 52 -14.00 -32.09 -17.32
N PRO A 53 -14.54 -32.79 -18.34
CA PRO A 53 -13.80 -33.07 -19.57
C PRO A 53 -13.82 -31.84 -20.48
N ILE A 54 -12.84 -30.95 -20.31
CA ILE A 54 -12.62 -29.80 -21.20
C ILE A 54 -11.41 -30.10 -22.08
N ASP A 55 -11.63 -30.23 -23.39
CA ASP A 55 -10.59 -30.64 -24.35
C ASP A 55 -9.34 -29.75 -24.30
N ILE A 56 -9.52 -28.42 -24.30
CA ILE A 56 -8.41 -27.48 -24.30
C ILE A 56 -7.53 -27.57 -23.04
N ILE A 57 -8.13 -27.97 -21.91
CA ILE A 57 -7.42 -28.16 -20.65
C ILE A 57 -6.75 -29.53 -20.63
N ASN A 58 -7.42 -30.55 -21.17
CA ASN A 58 -6.87 -31.90 -21.26
C ASN A 58 -5.61 -31.95 -22.15
N VAL A 59 -5.58 -31.17 -23.23
CA VAL A 59 -4.37 -31.00 -24.05
C VAL A 59 -3.21 -30.45 -23.23
N VAL A 60 -3.45 -29.41 -22.42
CA VAL A 60 -2.40 -28.83 -21.57
C VAL A 60 -1.94 -29.80 -20.48
N LYS A 61 -2.88 -30.51 -19.84
CA LYS A 61 -2.56 -31.58 -18.88
C LYS A 61 -1.68 -32.66 -19.52
N LEU A 62 -1.98 -33.06 -20.76
CA LEU A 62 -1.21 -34.05 -21.50
C LEU A 62 0.20 -33.53 -21.84
N ILE A 63 0.33 -32.29 -22.33
CA ILE A 63 1.63 -31.67 -22.65
C ILE A 63 2.51 -31.58 -21.39
N LEU A 64 1.92 -31.27 -20.24
CA LEU A 64 2.61 -31.15 -18.96
C LEU A 64 2.76 -32.49 -18.23
N ASN A 65 2.24 -33.59 -18.79
CA ASN A 65 2.19 -34.91 -18.16
C ASN A 65 1.58 -34.89 -16.73
N LEU A 66 0.51 -34.12 -16.57
CA LEU A 66 -0.21 -33.96 -15.31
C LEU A 66 -1.52 -34.75 -15.31
N ARG A 67 -1.79 -35.47 -14.23
CA ARG A 67 -3.09 -36.11 -13.96
C ARG A 67 -3.91 -35.21 -13.03
N ASN A 68 -5.22 -35.44 -13.01
CA ASN A 68 -6.11 -34.72 -12.07
C ASN A 68 -5.67 -34.90 -10.62
N GLY A 69 -5.18 -36.09 -10.26
CA GLY A 69 -4.63 -36.39 -8.93
C GLY A 69 -3.46 -35.47 -8.57
N ASP A 70 -2.47 -35.34 -9.45
CA ASP A 70 -1.29 -34.51 -9.22
C ASP A 70 -1.67 -33.03 -8.97
N ILE A 71 -2.68 -32.53 -9.70
CA ILE A 71 -3.19 -31.17 -9.56
C ILE A 71 -3.92 -30.99 -8.22
N ILE A 72 -4.70 -31.99 -7.81
CA ILE A 72 -5.40 -31.98 -6.51
C ILE A 72 -4.38 -32.03 -5.37
N ASP A 73 -3.38 -32.90 -5.45
CA ASP A 73 -2.34 -33.05 -4.43
C ASP A 73 -1.54 -31.75 -4.30
N PHE A 74 -1.19 -31.12 -5.42
CA PHE A 74 -0.57 -29.80 -5.42
C PHE A 74 -1.46 -28.75 -4.74
N LEU A 75 -2.76 -28.72 -5.05
CA LEU A 75 -3.68 -27.75 -4.44
C LEU A 75 -3.84 -27.99 -2.94
N GLN A 76 -3.89 -29.25 -2.50
CA GLN A 76 -3.92 -29.62 -1.09
C GLN A 76 -2.64 -29.19 -0.37
N PHE A 77 -1.48 -29.40 -0.99
CA PHE A 77 -0.19 -28.97 -0.44
C PHE A 77 -0.15 -27.45 -0.26
N VAL A 78 -0.47 -26.68 -1.31
CA VAL A 78 -0.49 -25.22 -1.25
C VAL A 78 -1.54 -24.71 -0.25
N GLY A 79 -2.73 -25.32 -0.23
CA GLY A 79 -3.79 -24.96 0.70
C GLY A 79 -3.39 -25.20 2.16
N THR A 80 -2.80 -26.35 2.45
CA THR A 80 -2.30 -26.71 3.79
C THR A 80 -1.20 -25.76 4.24
N PHE A 81 -0.23 -25.49 3.37
CA PHE A 81 0.86 -24.56 3.68
C PHE A 81 0.35 -23.13 3.92
N THR A 82 -0.61 -22.69 3.12
CA THR A 82 -1.27 -21.37 3.29
C THR A 82 -1.99 -21.28 4.62
N LEU A 83 -2.72 -22.34 5.03
CA LEU A 83 -3.39 -22.38 6.32
C LEU A 83 -2.40 -22.34 7.49
N ILE A 84 -1.28 -23.07 7.39
CA ILE A 84 -0.22 -23.05 8.41
C ILE A 84 0.36 -21.65 8.55
N ILE A 85 0.79 -21.03 7.44
CA ILE A 85 1.35 -19.68 7.46
C ILE A 85 0.33 -18.67 7.99
N THR A 86 -0.91 -18.74 7.51
CA THR A 86 -1.98 -17.85 7.98
C THR A 86 -2.21 -18.01 9.47
N GLY A 87 -2.24 -19.25 9.97
CA GLY A 87 -2.35 -19.56 11.39
C GLY A 87 -1.20 -19.01 12.21
N LEU A 88 0.04 -19.15 11.74
CA LEU A 88 1.22 -18.58 12.40
C LEU A 88 1.18 -17.05 12.44
N LEU A 89 0.86 -16.40 11.31
CA LEU A 89 0.76 -14.94 11.24
C LEU A 89 -0.39 -14.41 12.09
N TYR A 90 -1.53 -15.09 12.09
CA TYR A 90 -2.67 -14.74 12.92
C TYR A 90 -2.35 -14.91 14.40
N GLY A 91 -1.72 -16.03 14.77
CA GLY A 91 -1.23 -16.28 16.12
C GLY A 91 -0.24 -15.21 16.58
N TRP A 92 0.71 -14.82 15.71
CA TRP A 92 1.65 -13.74 15.98
C TRP A 92 0.95 -12.38 16.16
N ALA A 93 -0.01 -12.06 15.28
CA ALA A 93 -0.79 -10.83 15.40
C ALA A 93 -1.61 -10.79 16.70
N LEU A 94 -2.21 -11.92 17.08
CA LEU A 94 -2.96 -12.06 18.32
C LEU A 94 -2.04 -11.93 19.53
N TYR A 95 -0.90 -12.62 19.53
CA TYR A 95 0.12 -12.51 20.57
C TYR A 95 0.58 -11.07 20.76
N ASN A 96 0.92 -10.37 19.68
CA ASN A 96 1.36 -8.98 19.74
C ASN A 96 0.27 -8.06 20.30
N LYS A 97 -0.99 -8.28 19.91
CA LYS A 97 -2.13 -7.52 20.42
C LYS A 97 -2.37 -7.76 21.92
N LEU A 98 -2.18 -8.98 22.39
CA LEU A 98 -2.33 -9.33 23.81
C LEU A 98 -1.17 -8.80 24.66
N ARG A 99 0.07 -8.96 24.20
CA ARG A 99 1.28 -8.58 24.95
C ARG A 99 1.54 -7.08 24.96
N TYR A 100 1.40 -6.41 23.81
CA TYR A 100 1.69 -4.98 23.67
C TYR A 100 0.44 -4.10 23.70
N GLY A 101 -0.74 -4.72 23.90
CA GLY A 101 -2.02 -4.03 23.95
C GLY A 101 -2.40 -3.36 22.62
N ARG A 102 -3.38 -2.46 22.67
CA ARG A 102 -3.60 -1.52 21.56
C ARG A 102 -2.41 -0.55 21.55
N LEU A 103 -1.76 -0.38 20.39
CA LEU A 103 -0.89 0.77 20.18
C LEU A 103 -1.69 2.02 20.54
N ASN A 104 -1.44 2.62 21.70
CA ASN A 104 -1.78 4.01 21.95
C ASN A 104 -0.96 4.78 20.93
N ARG A 105 -1.52 4.95 19.73
CA ARG A 105 -0.94 5.82 18.71
C ARG A 105 -0.71 7.16 19.40
N ARG A 106 0.54 7.62 19.35
CA ARG A 106 0.97 8.94 19.77
C ARG A 106 -0.12 9.92 19.32
N LYS A 107 -0.75 10.62 20.26
CA LYS A 107 -1.46 11.86 19.92
C LYS A 107 -0.43 12.67 19.13
N TYR A 108 -0.79 13.10 17.91
CA TYR A 108 0.05 14.07 17.25
C TYR A 108 0.27 15.21 18.24
N PRO A 109 1.52 15.66 18.45
CA PRO A 109 1.75 16.82 19.27
C PRO A 109 0.83 17.94 18.74
N GLY A 110 0.26 18.70 19.67
CA GLY A 110 -0.56 19.84 19.30
C GLY A 110 0.23 20.82 18.42
N PRO A 111 -0.44 21.76 17.75
CA PRO A 111 0.25 22.84 17.07
C PRO A 111 1.25 23.50 18.02
N ALA A 112 2.49 23.66 17.57
CA ALA A 112 3.53 24.29 18.36
C ALA A 112 3.13 25.74 18.65
N THR A 113 3.18 26.15 19.91
CA THR A 113 2.96 27.54 20.33
C THR A 113 4.29 28.32 20.25
N LYS A 114 4.22 29.65 20.09
CA LYS A 114 5.40 30.52 20.11
C LYS A 114 6.27 30.26 21.34
N GLU A 115 5.64 30.11 22.51
CA GLU A 115 6.31 29.76 23.77
C GLU A 115 7.06 28.43 23.70
N SER A 116 6.44 27.39 23.12
CA SER A 116 7.08 26.07 22.98
C SER A 116 8.26 26.07 22.02
N MET A 117 8.25 26.96 21.01
CA MET A 117 9.33 27.10 20.04
C MET A 117 10.49 27.90 20.61
N LEU A 118 10.20 28.99 21.33
CA LEU A 118 11.24 29.81 21.99
C LEU A 118 11.89 29.08 23.17
N ALA A 119 11.15 28.21 23.87
CA ALA A 119 11.69 27.38 24.96
C ALA A 119 12.79 26.40 24.50
N LEU A 120 12.92 26.17 23.18
CA LEU A 120 13.99 25.34 22.63
C LEU A 120 15.34 26.07 22.54
N ASN A 121 15.36 27.40 22.72
CA ASN A 121 16.55 28.26 22.64
C ASN A 121 17.35 28.15 21.33
N TYR A 122 16.76 27.65 20.25
CA TYR A 122 17.46 27.55 18.96
C TYR A 122 17.42 28.83 18.12
N ILE A 123 16.48 29.73 18.41
CA ILE A 123 16.23 30.98 17.68
C ILE A 123 15.79 32.04 18.68
N ASP A 124 16.18 33.28 18.43
CA ASP A 124 15.71 34.43 19.21
C ASP A 124 14.30 34.86 18.78
N GLU A 125 13.64 35.59 19.68
CA GLU A 125 12.26 36.04 19.45
C GLU A 125 12.12 36.91 18.19
N LYS A 126 13.12 37.74 17.89
CA LYS A 126 13.08 38.62 16.73
C LYS A 126 13.17 37.84 15.43
N THR A 127 14.04 36.84 15.34
CA THR A 127 14.12 35.98 14.15
C THR A 127 12.90 35.07 14.02
N TYR A 128 12.31 34.61 15.13
CA TYR A 128 11.03 33.88 15.09
C TYR A 128 9.91 34.73 14.48
N ASP A 129 9.72 35.97 14.94
CA ASP A 129 8.66 36.85 14.44
C ASP A 129 8.90 37.21 12.95
N LEU A 130 10.16 37.45 12.58
CA LEU A 130 10.58 37.74 11.21
C LEU A 130 10.36 36.55 10.25
N LEU A 131 10.56 35.31 10.71
CA LEU A 131 10.24 34.10 9.97
C LEU A 131 8.73 33.90 9.79
N GLN A 132 7.93 34.30 10.78
CA GLN A 132 6.48 34.11 10.76
C GLN A 132 5.77 35.10 9.82
N ASP A 133 6.29 36.33 9.72
CA ASP A 133 5.69 37.41 8.92
C ASP A 133 6.16 37.39 7.46
N ALA A 134 7.32 36.82 7.16
CA ALA A 134 7.87 36.80 5.82
C ALA A 134 7.36 35.63 4.97
N LYS A 135 7.00 35.94 3.72
CA LYS A 135 6.62 34.93 2.72
C LYS A 135 7.83 34.26 2.06
N ASP A 136 8.93 34.99 1.97
CA ASP A 136 10.22 34.53 1.47
C ASP A 136 11.32 35.35 2.14
N ILE A 137 12.38 34.68 2.60
CA ILE A 137 13.53 35.29 3.27
C ILE A 137 14.78 34.50 2.92
N THR A 138 15.86 35.24 2.68
CA THR A 138 17.19 34.68 2.46
C THR A 138 18.09 35.09 3.61
N PHE A 139 18.64 34.11 4.33
CA PHE A 139 19.62 34.36 5.38
C PHE A 139 21.04 34.18 4.82
N GLU A 140 21.94 35.10 5.14
CA GLU A 140 23.36 34.97 4.82
C GLU A 140 24.06 33.93 5.73
N THR A 141 23.57 33.79 6.96
CA THR A 141 24.07 32.83 7.97
C THR A 141 22.91 32.06 8.58
N ASN A 142 23.15 30.81 9.01
CA ASN A 142 22.08 29.98 9.59
C ASN A 142 21.46 30.65 10.83
N PRO A 143 20.15 30.98 10.81
CA PRO A 143 19.48 31.60 11.96
C PRO A 143 19.27 30.64 13.14
N ILE A 144 19.38 29.33 12.92
CA ILE A 144 19.22 28.30 13.95
C ILE A 144 20.59 28.04 14.59
N GLN A 145 20.72 28.35 15.87
CA GLN A 145 21.94 28.14 16.66
C GLN A 145 21.71 27.01 17.67
N ASP A 146 22.55 25.98 17.67
CA ASP A 146 22.48 24.89 18.64
C ASP A 146 23.46 25.15 19.78
N ASP A 147 22.93 25.59 20.93
CA ASP A 147 23.71 25.84 22.16
C ASP A 147 24.41 24.58 22.70
N LYS A 148 24.05 23.37 22.23
CA LYS A 148 24.63 22.10 22.70
C LYS A 148 25.82 21.62 21.88
N VAL A 149 26.17 22.30 20.80
CA VAL A 149 27.38 22.03 20.02
C VAL A 149 28.45 23.06 20.42
N LYS A 150 29.15 22.77 21.52
CA LYS A 150 30.45 23.40 21.83
C LYS A 150 31.57 22.40 21.53
#